data_AF-A0A1H0T0M4-F1
#
_entry.id   AF-A0A1H0T0M4-F1
#
_cell.length_a   1.000
_cell.length_b   1.000
_cell.length_c   1.000
_cell.angle_alpha   90.00
_cell.angle_beta   90.00
_cell.angle_gamma   90.00
#
_symmetry.space_group_name_H-M   'P 1'
#
loop_
_entity.id
_entity.type
_entity.pdbx_description
1 polymer ?
#
loop_
_entity_poly.entity_id
_entity_poly.type
_entity_poly.pdbx_seq_one_letter_code
_entity_poly.pdbx_strand_id
1 'polypeptide(L)'
;MEPFNFNELPEVVRLLFEKVESIEQIILSLKPAESGTEDLLNVVEAAAFLKISEASLYSKVSRKEIPFSKPGKRLYFSRNELQEVYARKDDNLFINGVINTDPSGKDKPTIIFLHKNEAQKGSFKAAVQGHIAETFAFWKEEEAQIAVSIHSKLIVIDPFSENPVVMTGSHNMGEKASNSNDDNLNTITGNPDIAIAYALGIFSIYKHYCWRFYRSKGGEPKWNGLQKTPDWQKYYVDGDGQKLVDFWL
;
A
#
# COMPACT_ATOMS: atom_id res chain seq x y z
N MET A 1 10.98 31.25 1.28
CA MET A 1 9.82 32.10 1.60
C MET A 1 10.37 33.19 2.50
N GLU A 2 10.27 34.45 2.08
CA GLU A 2 10.73 35.59 2.90
C GLU A 2 10.06 35.52 4.28
N PRO A 3 10.79 35.74 5.39
CA PRO A 3 10.21 35.72 6.72
C PRO A 3 9.24 36.89 6.89
N PHE A 4 8.00 36.61 7.30
CA PHE A 4 7.01 37.64 7.58
C PHE A 4 7.49 38.55 8.72
N ASN A 5 7.43 39.86 8.51
CA ASN A 5 7.77 40.82 9.55
C ASN A 5 6.54 41.14 10.43
N PHE A 6 6.78 41.72 11.62
CA PHE A 6 5.72 41.97 12.60
C PHE A 6 4.58 42.85 12.06
N ASN A 7 4.84 43.73 11.09
CA ASN A 7 3.81 44.61 10.51
C ASN A 7 2.87 43.87 9.55
N GLU A 8 3.24 42.67 9.09
CA GLU A 8 2.45 41.84 8.18
C GLU A 8 1.55 40.84 8.92
N LEU A 9 1.70 40.72 10.25
CA LEU A 9 0.90 39.82 11.09
C LEU A 9 -0.61 39.98 10.89
N PRO A 10 -1.20 41.20 10.86
CA PRO A 10 -2.64 41.35 10.67
C PRO A 10 -3.14 40.74 9.35
N GLU A 11 -2.38 40.91 8.26
CA GLU A 11 -2.73 40.37 6.94
C GLU A 11 -2.57 38.84 6.90
N VAL A 12 -1.52 38.30 7.51
CA VAL A 12 -1.32 36.85 7.62
C VAL A 12 -2.44 36.20 8.45
N VAL A 13 -2.84 36.84 9.55
CA VAL A 13 -3.96 36.36 10.38
C VAL A 13 -5.28 36.42 9.62
N ARG A 14 -5.55 37.48 8.85
CA ARG A 14 -6.74 37.54 7.98
C ARG A 14 -6.75 36.39 6.97
N LEU A 15 -5.63 36.15 6.31
CA LEU A 15 -5.49 35.10 5.30
C LEU A 15 -5.69 33.69 5.90
N LEU A 16 -5.21 33.46 7.13
CA LEU A 16 -5.45 32.22 7.85
C LEU A 16 -6.94 32.06 8.18
N PHE A 17 -7.60 33.13 8.61
CA PHE A 17 -9.03 33.10 8.93
C PHE A 17 -9.88 32.76 7.69
N GLU A 18 -9.60 33.41 6.55
CA GLU A 18 -10.26 33.11 5.26
C GLU A 18 -10.05 31.65 4.83
N LYS A 19 -8.84 31.09 5.05
CA LYS A 19 -8.57 29.67 4.76
C LYS A 19 -9.33 28.72 5.69
N VAL A 20 -9.46 29.07 6.97
CA VAL A 20 -10.23 28.27 7.94
C VAL A 20 -11.72 28.27 7.59
N GLU A 21 -12.30 29.42 7.26
CA GLU A 21 -13.70 29.51 6.80
C GLU A 21 -13.93 28.68 5.53
N SER A 22 -13.00 28.71 4.58
CA SER A 22 -13.09 27.88 3.37
C SER A 22 -13.08 26.38 3.69
N ILE A 23 -12.27 25.93 4.65
CA ILE A 23 -12.23 24.53 5.09
C ILE A 23 -13.56 24.16 5.77
N GLU A 24 -14.10 25.04 6.61
CA GLU A 24 -15.38 24.83 7.28
C GLU A 24 -16.53 24.65 6.26
N GLN A 25 -16.59 25.49 5.22
CA GLN A 25 -17.58 25.34 4.16
C GLN A 25 -17.42 24.04 3.37
N ILE A 26 -16.19 23.61 3.08
CA ILE A 26 -15.92 22.31 2.44
C ILE A 26 -16.43 21.18 3.34
N ILE A 27 -16.12 21.20 4.64
CA ILE A 27 -16.58 20.18 5.60
C ILE A 27 -18.11 20.15 5.70
N LEU A 28 -18.78 21.31 5.72
CA LEU A 28 -20.24 21.38 5.75
C LEU A 28 -20.88 20.88 4.45
N SER A 29 -20.20 21.06 3.31
CA SER A 29 -20.65 20.55 2.01
C SER A 29 -20.43 19.05 1.83
N LEU A 30 -19.48 18.48 2.57
CA LEU A 30 -19.28 17.03 2.70
C LEU A 30 -20.38 16.45 3.59
N LYS A 31 -21.63 16.43 3.09
CA LYS A 31 -22.63 15.54 3.65
C LYS A 31 -22.09 14.12 3.52
N PRO A 32 -21.99 13.31 4.59
CA PRO A 32 -21.84 11.87 4.41
C PRO A 32 -23.01 11.43 3.52
N ALA A 33 -22.72 10.60 2.53
CA ALA A 33 -23.77 9.95 1.76
C ALA A 33 -24.81 9.42 2.76
N GLU A 34 -26.10 9.67 2.52
CA GLU A 34 -27.17 8.99 3.23
C GLU A 34 -27.04 7.49 2.91
N SER A 35 -26.16 6.78 3.61
CA SER A 35 -26.21 5.33 3.68
C SER A 35 -27.43 5.02 4.52
N GLY A 36 -28.55 4.88 3.82
CA GLY A 36 -29.81 4.43 4.39
C GLY A 36 -29.57 3.16 5.21
N THR A 37 -30.49 2.91 6.13
CA THR A 37 -30.61 1.71 6.96
C THR A 37 -30.63 0.38 6.20
N GLU A 38 -30.48 0.37 4.87
CA GLU A 38 -30.42 -0.78 3.97
C GLU A 38 -29.09 -1.54 4.00
N ASP A 39 -28.03 -0.97 4.59
CA ASP A 39 -26.69 -1.57 4.60
C ASP A 39 -26.40 -2.52 5.78
N LEU A 40 -27.33 -2.65 6.75
CA LEU A 40 -27.15 -3.50 7.93
C LEU A 40 -27.93 -4.82 7.80
N LEU A 41 -27.19 -5.90 7.56
CA LEU A 41 -27.71 -7.26 7.45
C LEU A 41 -27.72 -7.94 8.82
N ASN A 42 -28.79 -8.68 9.12
CA ASN A 42 -28.81 -9.62 10.24
C ASN A 42 -28.07 -10.94 9.89
N VAL A 43 -27.96 -11.87 10.83
CA VAL A 43 -27.23 -13.13 10.63
C VAL A 43 -27.77 -13.95 9.46
N VAL A 44 -29.10 -14.03 9.30
CA VAL A 44 -29.75 -14.81 8.23
C VAL A 44 -29.46 -14.17 6.87
N GLU A 45 -29.61 -12.85 6.78
CA GLU A 45 -29.36 -12.08 5.57
C GLU A 45 -27.88 -12.10 5.17
N ALA A 46 -26.96 -11.96 6.14
CA ALA A 46 -25.53 -12.04 5.91
C ALA A 46 -25.09 -13.44 5.48
N ALA A 47 -25.65 -14.51 6.07
CA ALA A 47 -25.35 -15.88 5.68
C ALA A 47 -25.83 -16.17 4.25
N ALA A 48 -27.04 -15.71 3.92
CA ALA A 48 -27.59 -15.80 2.56
C ALA A 48 -26.76 -14.99 1.55
N PHE A 49 -26.37 -13.77 1.90
CA PHE A 49 -25.52 -12.91 1.07
C PHE A 49 -24.17 -13.57 0.75
N LEU A 50 -23.52 -14.15 1.77
CA LEU A 50 -22.23 -14.82 1.64
C LEU A 50 -22.32 -16.25 1.08
N LYS A 51 -23.54 -16.76 0.85
CA LYS A 51 -23.82 -18.14 0.42
C LYS A 51 -23.17 -19.19 1.32
N ILE A 52 -23.20 -18.98 2.64
CA ILE A 52 -22.71 -19.93 3.66
C ILE A 52 -23.81 -20.26 4.68
N SER A 53 -23.63 -21.32 5.47
CA SER A 53 -24.55 -21.60 6.58
C SER A 53 -24.39 -20.60 7.72
N GLU A 54 -25.45 -20.36 8.48
CA GLU A 54 -25.40 -19.52 9.69
C GLU A 54 -24.35 -20.04 10.68
N ALA A 55 -24.23 -21.36 10.83
CA ALA A 55 -23.19 -21.98 11.67
C ALA A 55 -21.77 -21.63 11.20
N SER A 56 -21.54 -21.60 9.88
CA SER A 56 -20.25 -21.18 9.31
C SER A 56 -20.02 -19.68 9.55
N LEU A 57 -21.04 -18.84 9.38
CA LEU A 57 -20.97 -17.42 9.66
C LEU A 57 -20.60 -17.16 11.14
N TYR A 58 -21.23 -17.85 12.09
CA TYR A 58 -20.86 -17.75 13.51
C TYR A 58 -19.42 -18.19 13.77
N SER A 59 -18.94 -19.24 13.11
CA SER A 59 -17.54 -19.69 13.22
C SER A 59 -16.55 -18.64 12.69
N LYS A 60 -16.91 -17.97 11.59
CA LYS A 60 -16.11 -16.88 11.01
C LYS A 60 -16.11 -15.62 11.86
N VAL A 61 -17.25 -15.30 12.46
CA VAL A 61 -17.37 -14.20 13.44
C VAL A 61 -16.54 -14.47 14.69
N SER A 62 -16.60 -15.68 15.24
CA SER A 62 -15.83 -16.03 16.44
C SER A 62 -14.32 -15.99 16.21
N ARG A 63 -13.89 -16.34 14.99
CA ARG A 63 -12.50 -16.22 14.51
C ARG A 63 -12.12 -14.79 14.08
N LYS A 64 -13.08 -13.84 14.08
CA LYS A 64 -12.90 -12.44 13.64
C LYS A 64 -12.52 -12.29 12.15
N GLU A 65 -12.83 -13.27 11.32
CA GLU A 65 -12.62 -13.23 9.86
C GLU A 65 -13.58 -12.22 9.20
N ILE A 66 -14.80 -12.09 9.75
CA ILE A 66 -15.87 -11.23 9.22
C ILE A 66 -16.12 -10.04 10.17
N PRO A 67 -16.12 -8.78 9.68
CA PRO A 67 -16.51 -7.59 10.45
C PRO A 67 -17.96 -7.72 10.92
N PHE A 68 -18.21 -7.32 12.17
CA PHE A 68 -19.55 -7.38 12.74
C PHE A 68 -19.76 -6.25 13.75
N SER A 69 -20.99 -5.78 13.83
CA SER A 69 -21.49 -4.92 14.90
C SER A 69 -22.27 -5.76 15.90
N LYS A 70 -21.99 -5.60 17.19
CA LYS A 70 -22.71 -6.30 18.27
C LYS A 70 -23.37 -5.33 19.26
N PRO A 71 -24.38 -4.56 18.84
CA PRO A 71 -25.21 -3.81 19.77
C PRO A 71 -26.01 -4.81 20.64
N GLY A 72 -25.63 -4.90 21.92
CA GLY A 72 -26.22 -5.82 22.89
C GLY A 72 -25.89 -7.30 22.61
N LYS A 73 -26.93 -8.12 22.41
CA LYS A 73 -26.79 -9.58 22.22
C LYS A 73 -26.95 -10.06 20.77
N ARG A 74 -27.18 -9.15 19.82
CA ARG A 74 -27.41 -9.48 18.40
C ARG A 74 -26.23 -9.06 17.54
N LEU A 75 -25.98 -9.80 16.47
CA LEU A 75 -24.96 -9.50 15.47
C LEU A 75 -25.62 -8.85 14.25
N TYR A 76 -24.98 -7.82 13.73
CA TYR A 76 -25.31 -7.16 12.48
C TYR A 76 -24.04 -7.00 11.64
N PHE A 77 -24.21 -6.92 10.33
CA PHE A 77 -23.13 -6.91 9.36
C PHE A 77 -23.36 -5.80 8.35
N SER A 78 -22.34 -4.99 8.08
CA SER A 78 -22.40 -4.06 6.96
C SER A 78 -22.30 -4.84 5.65
N ARG A 79 -23.27 -4.69 4.75
CA ARG A 79 -23.26 -5.28 3.41
C ARG A 79 -21.98 -4.89 2.65
N ASN A 80 -21.59 -3.62 2.73
CA ASN A 80 -20.38 -3.10 2.08
C ASN A 80 -19.11 -3.75 2.66
N GLU A 81 -19.00 -3.88 3.99
CA GLU A 81 -17.85 -4.56 4.61
C GLU A 81 -17.81 -6.06 4.26
N LEU A 82 -18.97 -6.72 4.16
CA LEU A 82 -19.03 -8.13 3.72
C LEU A 82 -18.59 -8.28 2.27
N GLN A 83 -19.02 -7.36 1.40
CA GLN A 83 -18.65 -7.35 -0.01
C GLN A 83 -17.14 -7.11 -0.19
N GLU A 84 -16.55 -6.18 0.55
CA GLU A 84 -15.10 -5.96 0.57
C GLU A 84 -14.33 -7.19 1.03
N VAL A 85 -14.77 -7.85 2.11
CA VAL A 85 -14.08 -9.03 2.65
C VAL A 85 -14.12 -10.21 1.70
N TYR A 86 -15.22 -10.36 0.95
CA TYR A 86 -15.35 -11.45 -0.02
C TYR A 86 -14.59 -11.15 -1.32
N ALA A 87 -14.56 -9.89 -1.76
CA ALA A 87 -13.73 -9.45 -2.88
C ALA A 87 -12.22 -9.58 -2.59
N ARG A 88 -11.81 -9.56 -1.30
CA ARG A 88 -10.39 -9.60 -0.88
C ARG A 88 -9.82 -10.99 -0.64
N LYS A 89 -10.60 -12.06 -0.85
CA LYS A 89 -10.19 -13.42 -0.51
C LYS A 89 -9.43 -14.09 -1.67
N ASP A 90 -8.42 -13.43 -2.21
CA ASP A 90 -7.83 -13.80 -3.49
C ASP A 90 -6.31 -13.95 -3.48
N ASP A 91 -5.85 -14.91 -4.28
CA ASP A 91 -4.49 -15.07 -4.81
C ASP A 91 -4.01 -13.86 -5.69
N ASN A 92 -4.74 -12.74 -5.61
CA ASN A 92 -4.56 -11.47 -6.31
C ASN A 92 -3.89 -10.38 -5.46
N LEU A 93 -3.55 -10.66 -4.19
CA LEU A 93 -2.75 -9.70 -3.40
C LEU A 93 -1.33 -9.61 -3.96
N PHE A 94 -1.07 -8.52 -4.68
CA PHE A 94 0.19 -8.23 -5.34
C PHE A 94 0.99 -7.19 -4.55
N ILE A 95 2.15 -7.60 -4.01
CA ILE A 95 2.98 -6.72 -3.17
C ILE A 95 4.38 -6.63 -3.77
N ASN A 96 4.72 -5.43 -4.25
CA ASN A 96 6.06 -5.07 -4.68
C ASN A 96 6.58 -3.88 -3.89
N GLY A 97 7.88 -3.85 -3.66
CA GLY A 97 8.52 -2.71 -3.02
C GLY A 97 10.02 -2.89 -2.84
N VAL A 98 10.65 -1.90 -2.24
CA VAL A 98 12.07 -1.98 -1.87
C VAL A 98 12.19 -1.74 -0.39
N ILE A 99 13.08 -2.51 0.22
CA ILE A 99 13.37 -2.41 1.64
C ILE A 99 14.88 -2.27 1.84
N ASN A 100 15.26 -1.52 2.87
CA ASN A 100 16.67 -1.27 3.13
C ASN A 100 17.40 -2.51 3.64
N THR A 101 16.72 -3.34 4.43
CA THR A 101 17.29 -4.53 5.06
C THR A 101 16.39 -5.72 4.77
N ASP A 102 16.99 -6.87 4.46
CA ASP A 102 16.26 -8.13 4.38
C ASP A 102 15.73 -8.49 5.77
N PRO A 103 14.41 -8.58 5.96
CA PRO A 103 13.82 -8.99 7.23
C PRO A 103 13.96 -10.50 7.44
N SER A 104 14.38 -11.30 6.45
CA SER A 104 14.48 -12.76 6.53
C SER A 104 15.85 -13.21 7.06
N GLY A 105 15.95 -13.34 8.39
CA GLY A 105 17.10 -13.93 9.10
C GLY A 105 16.66 -15.06 10.02
N LYS A 106 17.60 -15.91 10.47
CA LYS A 106 17.32 -17.08 11.35
C LYS A 106 16.49 -16.74 12.62
N ASP A 107 16.52 -15.48 13.08
CA ASP A 107 15.85 -15.04 14.32
C ASP A 107 14.79 -13.94 14.12
N LYS A 108 14.43 -13.55 12.88
CA LYS A 108 13.42 -12.52 12.61
C LYS A 108 12.69 -12.88 11.31
N PRO A 109 11.36 -13.12 11.31
CA PRO A 109 10.67 -13.41 10.07
C PRO A 109 10.41 -12.12 9.29
N THR A 110 10.63 -12.23 7.98
CA THR A 110 9.74 -11.88 6.86
C THR A 110 8.76 -10.73 7.10
N ILE A 111 8.70 -9.76 6.20
CA ILE A 111 7.55 -8.85 6.16
C ILE A 111 6.27 -9.69 6.06
N ILE A 112 5.49 -9.67 7.13
CA ILE A 112 4.20 -10.36 7.22
C ILE A 112 3.13 -9.29 7.11
N PHE A 113 2.31 -9.39 6.07
CA PHE A 113 1.09 -8.60 6.01
C PHE A 113 0.08 -9.22 6.97
N LEU A 114 -0.33 -8.44 7.96
CA LEU A 114 -1.39 -8.82 8.88
C LEU A 114 -2.67 -8.08 8.46
N HIS A 115 -3.70 -8.84 8.14
CA HIS A 115 -5.05 -8.30 8.02
C HIS A 115 -5.89 -8.91 9.14
N LYS A 116 -6.40 -8.07 10.04
CA LYS A 116 -7.17 -8.50 11.24
C LYS A 116 -6.45 -9.57 12.07
N ASN A 117 -5.15 -9.39 12.29
CA ASN A 117 -4.25 -10.33 12.99
C ASN A 117 -4.04 -11.68 12.30
N GLU A 118 -4.50 -11.85 11.07
CA GLU A 118 -4.19 -13.02 10.25
C GLU A 118 -3.10 -12.68 9.25
N ALA A 119 -2.06 -13.54 9.20
CA ALA A 119 -1.03 -13.46 8.18
C ALA A 119 -1.64 -13.72 6.80
N GLN A 120 -1.51 -12.74 5.90
CA GLN A 120 -1.98 -12.82 4.54
C GLN A 120 -0.96 -13.59 3.70
N LYS A 121 -1.44 -14.52 2.88
CA LYS A 121 -0.64 -15.19 1.86
C LYS A 121 -0.68 -14.33 0.60
N GLY A 122 0.48 -13.91 0.10
CA GLY A 122 0.59 -13.13 -1.12
C GLY A 122 1.96 -13.31 -1.77
N SER A 123 2.07 -13.04 -3.07
CA SER A 123 3.37 -13.07 -3.76
C SER A 123 4.15 -11.83 -3.35
N PHE A 124 5.08 -11.98 -2.42
CA PHE A 124 5.95 -10.92 -1.96
C PHE A 124 7.19 -10.83 -2.83
N LYS A 125 7.39 -9.70 -3.50
CA LYS A 125 8.65 -9.38 -4.18
C LYS A 125 9.17 -8.06 -3.66
N ALA A 126 9.97 -8.10 -2.59
CA ALA A 126 10.80 -6.96 -2.25
C ALA A 126 12.23 -7.15 -2.77
N ALA A 127 12.76 -6.09 -3.37
CA ALA A 127 14.19 -5.99 -3.57
C ALA A 127 14.85 -5.53 -2.27
N VAL A 128 15.93 -6.20 -1.89
CA VAL A 128 16.89 -5.66 -0.91
C VAL A 128 17.93 -4.89 -1.70
N GLN A 129 18.50 -3.85 -1.10
CA GLN A 129 19.54 -3.07 -1.76
C GLN A 129 20.74 -3.95 -2.15
N GLY A 130 21.00 -4.06 -3.45
CA GLY A 130 22.23 -4.63 -3.99
C GLY A 130 23.31 -3.57 -4.17
N HIS A 131 24.56 -3.96 -3.91
CA HIS A 131 25.77 -3.17 -4.12
C HIS A 131 26.43 -3.53 -5.46
N ILE A 132 26.93 -2.52 -6.18
CA ILE A 132 27.69 -2.75 -7.42
C ILE A 132 29.17 -2.94 -7.05
N ALA A 133 29.55 -4.20 -6.84
CA ALA A 133 30.88 -4.58 -6.36
C ALA A 133 31.99 -4.56 -7.41
N GLU A 134 31.65 -4.37 -8.69
CA GLU A 134 32.62 -4.37 -9.79
C GLU A 134 32.23 -3.32 -10.84
N THR A 135 33.24 -2.70 -11.46
CA THR A 135 33.03 -1.77 -12.58
C THR A 135 32.54 -2.53 -13.82
N PHE A 136 31.48 -2.06 -14.47
CA PHE A 136 31.03 -2.60 -15.76
C PHE A 136 30.30 -1.55 -16.60
N ALA A 137 30.47 -1.61 -17.91
CA ALA A 137 29.93 -0.62 -18.85
C ALA A 137 30.22 0.82 -18.37
N PHE A 138 29.18 1.60 -18.06
CA PHE A 138 29.30 2.97 -17.52
C PHE A 138 29.14 3.05 -15.99
N TRP A 139 28.89 1.93 -15.31
CA TRP A 139 28.79 1.87 -13.86
C TRP A 139 30.17 1.66 -13.25
N LYS A 140 30.55 2.55 -12.33
CA LYS A 140 31.73 2.38 -11.49
C LYS A 140 31.41 1.46 -10.31
N GLU A 141 32.46 0.81 -9.81
CA GLU A 141 32.43 0.17 -8.50
C GLU A 141 31.99 1.17 -7.42
N GLU A 142 31.11 0.73 -6.54
CA GLU A 142 30.69 1.49 -5.37
C GLU A 142 31.64 1.16 -4.21
N GLU A 143 32.24 2.15 -3.56
CA GLU A 143 33.21 1.93 -2.47
C GLU A 143 32.57 1.43 -1.16
N ALA A 144 31.26 1.67 -0.98
CA ALA A 144 30.53 1.24 0.20
C ALA A 144 29.04 1.08 -0.08
N GLN A 145 28.44 0.07 0.58
CA GLN A 145 26.99 -0.04 0.65
C GLN A 145 26.44 0.95 1.68
N ILE A 146 25.64 1.92 1.23
CA ILE A 146 24.97 2.85 2.13
C ILE A 146 23.85 2.11 2.87
N ALA A 147 23.92 2.07 4.20
CA ALA A 147 22.95 1.32 5.03
C ALA A 147 21.49 1.78 4.82
N VAL A 148 21.28 3.06 4.51
CA VAL A 148 19.95 3.64 4.23
C VAL A 148 20.03 4.45 2.93
N SER A 149 19.70 3.84 1.79
CA SER A 149 19.61 4.56 0.52
C SER A 149 18.17 4.94 0.14
N ILE A 150 17.16 4.33 0.79
CA ILE A 150 15.76 4.75 0.65
C ILE A 150 15.28 5.34 1.97
N HIS A 151 15.03 6.65 1.96
CA HIS A 151 14.49 7.37 3.10
C HIS A 151 13.00 7.71 2.97
N SER A 152 12.39 7.42 1.82
CA SER A 152 10.94 7.53 1.62
C SER A 152 10.20 6.45 2.41
N LYS A 153 9.07 6.80 3.01
CA LYS A 153 8.20 5.87 3.72
C LYS A 153 6.82 5.98 3.10
N LEU A 154 6.54 5.04 2.21
CA LEU A 154 5.43 5.11 1.28
C LEU A 154 4.74 3.75 1.21
N ILE A 155 3.42 3.77 1.29
CA ILE A 155 2.56 2.67 0.87
C ILE A 155 1.54 3.25 -0.10
N VAL A 156 1.34 2.56 -1.23
CA VAL A 156 0.27 2.87 -2.18
C VAL A 156 -0.57 1.61 -2.35
N ILE A 157 -1.88 1.76 -2.24
CA ILE A 157 -2.86 0.69 -2.39
C ILE A 157 -3.75 1.04 -3.57
N ASP A 158 -3.91 0.07 -4.47
CA ASP A 158 -4.81 0.08 -5.63
C ASP A 158 -4.78 1.41 -6.41
N PRO A 159 -3.61 1.83 -6.94
CA PRO A 159 -3.41 3.17 -7.50
C PRO A 159 -4.31 3.49 -8.70
N PHE A 160 -4.79 2.46 -9.41
CA PHE A 160 -5.67 2.60 -10.58
C PHE A 160 -7.16 2.39 -10.26
N SER A 161 -7.51 2.18 -8.98
CA SER A 161 -8.90 2.02 -8.57
C SER A 161 -9.62 3.37 -8.43
N GLU A 162 -10.94 3.32 -8.27
CA GLU A 162 -11.75 4.51 -7.95
C GLU A 162 -11.44 5.08 -6.56
N ASN A 163 -10.94 4.26 -5.64
CA ASN A 163 -10.68 4.64 -4.24
C ASN A 163 -9.25 4.26 -3.81
N PRO A 164 -8.22 4.86 -4.43
CA PRO A 164 -6.85 4.55 -4.10
C PRO A 164 -6.46 5.12 -2.74
N VAL A 165 -5.41 4.56 -2.13
CA VAL A 165 -4.86 5.04 -0.87
C VAL A 165 -3.36 5.27 -0.99
N VAL A 166 -2.90 6.44 -0.57
CA VAL A 166 -1.48 6.75 -0.39
C VAL A 166 -1.22 7.05 1.07
N MET A 167 -0.27 6.34 1.66
CA MET A 167 0.24 6.58 3.00
C MET A 167 1.68 7.06 2.91
N THR A 168 1.97 8.21 3.51
CA THR A 168 3.31 8.83 3.48
C THR A 168 3.55 9.66 4.73
N GLY A 169 4.81 9.94 5.05
CA GLY A 169 5.16 10.84 6.15
C GLY A 169 6.56 10.57 6.70
N SER A 170 6.78 11.01 7.95
CA SER A 170 8.01 10.67 8.68
C SER A 170 7.96 9.27 9.31
N HIS A 171 6.75 8.75 9.54
CA HIS A 171 6.52 7.46 10.21
C HIS A 171 7.15 6.29 9.43
N ASN A 172 8.10 5.62 10.06
CA ASN A 172 8.87 4.54 9.43
C ASN A 172 8.20 3.15 9.44
N MET A 173 6.94 3.08 9.90
CA MET A 173 6.13 1.85 9.98
C MET A 173 6.72 0.79 10.93
N GLY A 174 7.53 1.24 11.91
CA GLY A 174 8.07 0.42 12.98
C GLY A 174 7.46 0.74 14.35
N GLU A 175 7.65 -0.17 15.31
CA GLU A 175 7.09 -0.09 16.67
C GLU A 175 7.36 1.24 17.38
N LYS A 176 8.58 1.78 17.26
CA LYS A 176 8.94 3.08 17.88
C LYS A 176 8.17 4.25 17.28
N ALA A 177 7.98 4.26 15.96
CA ALA A 177 7.20 5.29 15.29
C ALA A 177 5.73 5.24 15.71
N SER A 178 5.21 4.03 16.00
CA SER A 178 3.82 3.84 16.43
C SER A 178 3.56 4.11 17.92
N ASN A 179 4.58 3.99 18.79
CA ASN A 179 4.39 4.05 20.24
C ASN A 179 5.08 5.21 20.96
N SER A 180 6.10 5.84 20.36
CA SER A 180 6.99 6.72 21.13
C SER A 180 7.52 7.94 20.39
N ASN A 181 7.74 7.85 19.09
CA ASN A 181 8.22 9.00 18.33
C ASN A 181 7.10 9.99 18.05
N ASP A 182 7.46 11.26 17.89
CA ASP A 182 6.61 12.28 17.30
C ASP A 182 6.69 12.22 15.77
N ASP A 183 6.05 11.20 15.20
CA ASP A 183 6.02 10.92 13.77
C ASP A 183 4.64 11.21 13.16
N ASN A 184 4.62 11.70 11.92
CA ASN A 184 3.37 11.86 11.16
C ASN A 184 3.21 10.75 10.12
N LEU A 185 1.97 10.31 9.93
CA LEU A 185 1.53 9.43 8.85
C LEU A 185 0.28 10.02 8.19
N ASN A 186 0.48 10.64 7.03
CA ASN A 186 -0.59 11.20 6.22
C ASN A 186 -1.20 10.10 5.36
N THR A 187 -2.53 10.01 5.39
CA THR A 187 -3.30 9.09 4.54
C THR A 187 -4.16 9.91 3.58
N ILE A 188 -3.91 9.74 2.28
CA ILE A 188 -4.62 10.42 1.19
C ILE A 188 -5.46 9.37 0.49
N THR A 189 -6.77 9.56 0.42
CA THR A 189 -7.72 8.62 -0.20
C THR A 189 -8.46 9.27 -1.37
N GLY A 190 -8.90 8.47 -2.33
CA GLY A 190 -9.78 8.95 -3.41
C GLY A 190 -9.11 9.89 -4.41
N ASN A 191 -7.78 9.87 -4.53
CA ASN A 191 -7.02 10.69 -5.48
C ASN A 191 -6.14 9.81 -6.40
N PRO A 192 -6.66 9.38 -7.56
CA PRO A 192 -5.93 8.55 -8.51
C PRO A 192 -4.65 9.18 -9.05
N ASP A 193 -4.66 10.48 -9.36
CA ASP A 193 -3.49 11.15 -9.95
C ASP A 193 -2.27 11.09 -9.02
N ILE A 194 -2.48 11.38 -7.73
CA ILE A 194 -1.44 11.30 -6.71
C ILE A 194 -1.01 9.84 -6.52
N ALA A 195 -1.97 8.92 -6.42
CA ALA A 195 -1.67 7.50 -6.21
C ALA A 195 -0.84 6.89 -7.35
N ILE A 196 -1.19 7.20 -8.60
CA ILE A 196 -0.45 6.78 -9.79
C ILE A 196 0.96 7.38 -9.78
N ALA A 197 1.11 8.67 -9.47
CA ALA A 197 2.43 9.31 -9.41
C ALA A 197 3.36 8.64 -8.38
N TYR A 198 2.85 8.36 -7.18
CA TYR A 198 3.60 7.62 -6.16
C TYR A 198 3.88 6.18 -6.57
N ALA A 199 2.91 5.48 -7.15
CA ALA A 199 3.08 4.11 -7.63
C ALA A 199 4.19 4.01 -8.69
N LEU A 200 4.20 4.91 -9.67
CA LEU A 200 5.25 4.97 -10.70
C LEU A 200 6.64 5.23 -10.09
N GLY A 201 6.72 6.14 -9.11
CA GLY A 201 7.96 6.41 -8.38
C GLY A 201 8.48 5.17 -7.64
N ILE A 202 7.60 4.50 -6.89
CA ILE A 202 7.91 3.25 -6.19
C ILE A 202 8.37 2.18 -7.19
N PHE A 203 7.67 2.04 -8.32
CA PHE A 203 7.98 1.03 -9.32
C PHE A 203 9.34 1.25 -9.99
N SER A 204 9.67 2.49 -10.32
CA SER A 204 10.97 2.87 -10.88
C SER A 204 12.11 2.47 -9.92
N ILE A 205 11.98 2.83 -8.64
CA ILE A 205 12.93 2.46 -7.59
C ILE A 205 12.98 0.93 -7.44
N TYR A 206 11.82 0.26 -7.42
CA TYR A 206 11.72 -1.18 -7.34
C TYR A 206 12.49 -1.91 -8.45
N LYS A 207 12.26 -1.54 -9.71
CA LYS A 207 12.96 -2.14 -10.85
C LYS A 207 14.46 -1.90 -10.79
N HIS A 208 14.88 -0.69 -10.40
CA HIS A 208 16.29 -0.36 -10.21
C HIS A 208 16.95 -1.28 -9.19
N TYR A 209 16.36 -1.43 -8.00
CA TYR A 209 16.95 -2.27 -6.95
C TYR A 209 16.82 -3.77 -7.21
N CYS A 210 15.76 -4.24 -7.90
CA CYS A 210 15.69 -5.62 -8.39
C CYS A 210 16.88 -5.95 -9.29
N TRP A 211 17.21 -5.05 -10.22
CA TRP A 211 18.34 -5.24 -11.11
C TRP A 211 19.68 -5.21 -10.36
N ARG A 212 19.85 -4.29 -9.40
CA ARG A 212 21.06 -4.25 -8.54
C ARG A 212 21.22 -5.51 -7.71
N PHE A 213 20.15 -6.01 -7.10
CA PHE A 213 20.16 -7.25 -6.35
C PHE A 213 20.52 -8.46 -7.23
N TYR A 214 19.96 -8.53 -8.44
CA TYR A 214 20.31 -9.56 -9.41
C TYR A 214 21.81 -9.52 -9.76
N ARG A 215 22.36 -8.32 -10.02
CA ARG A 215 23.80 -8.13 -10.28
C ARG A 215 24.66 -8.53 -9.08
N SER A 216 24.31 -8.15 -7.86
CA SER A 216 25.09 -8.48 -6.66
C SER A 216 25.15 -9.99 -6.35
N LYS A 217 24.27 -10.80 -6.95
CA LYS A 217 24.32 -12.27 -6.86
C LYS A 217 25.16 -12.93 -7.95
N GLY A 218 25.95 -12.16 -8.71
CA GLY A 218 26.72 -12.67 -9.85
C GLY A 218 25.84 -13.02 -11.04
N GLY A 219 24.61 -12.47 -11.09
CA GLY A 219 23.74 -12.60 -12.23
C GLY A 219 24.34 -11.84 -13.41
N GLU A 220 24.86 -12.57 -14.40
CA GLU A 220 25.11 -11.97 -15.70
C GLU A 220 23.77 -11.63 -16.33
N PRO A 221 23.53 -10.39 -16.77
CA PRO A 221 22.32 -10.09 -17.51
C PRO A 221 22.25 -11.06 -18.68
N LYS A 222 21.27 -11.98 -18.64
CA LYS A 222 20.93 -12.86 -19.78
C LYS A 222 20.46 -12.07 -21.02
N TRP A 223 20.46 -10.74 -20.91
CA TRP A 223 20.11 -9.83 -21.97
C TRP A 223 21.24 -9.78 -23.00
N ASN A 224 21.12 -10.62 -24.02
CA ASN A 224 21.99 -10.61 -25.20
C ASN A 224 21.58 -9.52 -26.22
N GLY A 225 20.99 -8.41 -25.75
CA GLY A 225 20.42 -7.35 -26.59
C GLY A 225 18.91 -7.48 -26.83
N LEU A 226 18.40 -6.60 -27.69
CA LEU A 226 16.99 -6.60 -28.10
C LEU A 226 16.68 -7.87 -28.91
N GLN A 227 15.70 -8.65 -28.47
CA GLN A 227 15.18 -9.78 -29.24
C GLN A 227 14.31 -9.26 -30.39
N LYS A 228 14.58 -9.72 -31.61
CA LYS A 228 13.78 -9.37 -32.81
C LYS A 228 12.51 -10.23 -32.94
N THR A 229 12.41 -11.31 -32.16
CA THR A 229 11.25 -12.21 -32.14
C THR A 229 10.33 -11.86 -30.97
N PRO A 230 9.01 -12.16 -31.03
CA PRO A 230 8.09 -11.89 -29.93
C PRO A 230 8.31 -12.79 -28.70
N ASP A 231 9.33 -13.64 -28.69
CA ASP A 231 9.64 -14.55 -27.57
C ASP A 231 9.86 -13.81 -26.25
N TRP A 232 10.31 -12.55 -26.28
CA TRP A 232 10.45 -11.71 -25.10
C TRP A 232 9.11 -11.46 -24.38
N GLN A 233 7.98 -11.55 -25.09
CA GLN A 233 6.64 -11.37 -24.53
C GLN A 233 6.18 -12.57 -23.71
N LYS A 234 6.80 -13.76 -23.88
CA LYS A 234 6.39 -15.00 -23.20
C LYS A 234 6.32 -14.87 -21.68
N TYR A 235 7.22 -14.07 -21.09
CA TYR A 235 7.18 -13.79 -19.66
C TYR A 235 5.95 -12.98 -19.24
N TYR A 236 5.47 -12.09 -20.10
CA TYR A 236 4.38 -11.14 -19.82
C TYR A 236 2.99 -11.68 -20.15
N VAL A 237 2.90 -12.82 -20.84
CA VAL A 237 1.63 -13.45 -21.25
C VAL A 237 1.22 -14.65 -20.38
N ASP A 238 2.08 -15.09 -19.45
CA ASP A 238 1.78 -16.18 -18.52
C ASP A 238 2.49 -15.96 -17.16
N GLY A 239 1.93 -16.55 -16.10
CA GLY A 239 2.49 -16.55 -14.75
C GLY A 239 2.69 -15.15 -14.14
N ASP A 240 3.85 -14.96 -13.50
CA ASP A 240 4.17 -13.76 -12.71
C ASP A 240 4.24 -12.46 -13.53
N GLY A 241 4.59 -12.54 -14.81
CA GLY A 241 4.66 -11.34 -15.65
C GLY A 241 3.29 -10.88 -16.13
N GLN A 242 2.34 -11.81 -16.32
CA GLN A 242 0.94 -11.46 -16.58
C GLN A 242 0.33 -10.72 -15.40
N LYS A 243 0.55 -11.20 -14.16
CA LYS A 243 0.10 -10.49 -12.94
C LYS A 243 0.64 -9.07 -12.82
N LEU A 244 1.88 -8.86 -13.27
CA LEU A 244 2.46 -7.53 -13.33
C LEU A 244 1.77 -6.67 -14.39
N VAL A 245 1.49 -7.23 -15.56
CA VAL A 245 0.75 -6.53 -16.63
C VAL A 245 -0.65 -6.15 -16.15
N ASP A 246 -1.41 -7.09 -15.61
CA ASP A 246 -2.78 -6.88 -15.10
C ASP A 246 -2.85 -5.84 -13.97
N PHE A 247 -1.74 -5.67 -13.23
CA PHE A 247 -1.67 -4.64 -12.19
C PHE A 247 -1.43 -3.23 -12.77
N TRP A 248 -0.69 -3.11 -13.87
CA TRP A 248 -0.26 -1.83 -14.44
C TRP A 248 -1.08 -1.37 -15.66
N LEU A 249 -1.79 -2.27 -16.33
CA LEU A 249 -2.60 -2.05 -17.53
C LEU A 249 -4.02 -2.56 -17.34
#